data_AF-A0A4P0YIA4-F1
#
_entry.id   AF-A0A4P0YIA4-F1
#
_cell.length_a   1.000
_cell.length_b   1.000
_cell.length_c   1.000
_cell.angle_alpha   90.00
_cell.angle_beta   90.00
_cell.angle_gamma   90.00
#
_symmetry.space_group_name_H-M   'P 1'
#
loop_
_entity.id
_entity.type
_entity.pdbx_description
1 polymer ?
#
loop_
_entity_poly.entity_id
_entity_poly.type
_entity_poly.pdbx_seq_one_letter_code
_entity_poly.pdbx_strand_id
1 'polypeptide(L)'
;MLDTPLWLADNDRLVLRDISARLTLAGARVVTLDPPRRGKRKPEYLQWLHALAAVGADDAQALELHLQRDAVRLERFAWARQLSEAGMAALIQRPDYLQAGQRLLSAPLAARWQRKLLDALARYHEQHRDEPGPGRERLRRIALPMEDEALVLLLIEQMRESGLVHSHHGWLHLPEHKAGFTDEQQAVWQKVETLFGDDPWWVRDLAREVHVEESLMRAVLRQAAQQGMITAIVKDRYYRNDRIVQFAQRVRELDRLRGSTCAADFRDTLNVGRKLAIQILEYFDRIGFTRRRGNDHILRDKALFR
;
A
#
# COMPACT_ATOMS: atom_id res chain seq x y z
N MET A 1 -17.70 27.05 6.28
CA MET A 1 -18.75 26.03 6.07
C MET A 1 -20.07 26.79 6.04
N LEU A 2 -21.09 26.28 5.36
CA LEU A 2 -22.44 26.83 5.50
C LEU A 2 -23.02 26.28 6.82
N ASP A 3 -23.76 27.12 7.56
CA ASP A 3 -24.39 26.70 8.82
C ASP A 3 -25.48 25.65 8.58
N THR A 4 -26.13 25.72 7.41
CA THR A 4 -27.07 24.70 6.92
C THR A 4 -26.47 24.01 5.70
N PRO A 5 -26.38 22.66 5.70
CA PRO A 5 -25.97 21.91 4.52
C PRO A 5 -26.89 22.20 3.32
N LEU A 6 -26.28 22.40 2.16
CA LEU A 6 -26.99 22.70 0.92
C LEU A 6 -26.40 21.86 -0.23
N TRP A 7 -27.27 21.26 -1.03
CA TRP A 7 -26.87 20.61 -2.27
C TRP A 7 -26.58 21.67 -3.33
N LEU A 8 -25.39 21.60 -3.91
CA LEU A 8 -24.90 22.50 -4.93
C LEU A 8 -24.27 21.68 -6.05
N ALA A 9 -24.32 22.22 -7.26
CA ALA A 9 -23.57 21.79 -8.43
C ALA A 9 -22.50 22.83 -8.78
N ASP A 10 -21.53 22.42 -9.59
CA ASP A 10 -20.59 23.37 -10.18
C ASP A 10 -21.33 24.36 -11.10
N ASN A 11 -20.82 25.59 -11.18
CA ASN A 11 -21.37 26.68 -11.97
C ASN A 11 -22.74 27.22 -11.49
N ASP A 12 -23.25 26.77 -10.33
CA ASP A 12 -24.43 27.37 -9.69
C ASP A 12 -24.17 28.83 -9.32
N ARG A 13 -25.08 29.72 -9.74
CA ARG A 13 -25.02 31.15 -9.43
C ARG A 13 -25.84 31.46 -8.19
N LEU A 14 -25.22 32.20 -7.28
CA LEU A 14 -25.75 32.52 -5.96
C LEU A 14 -25.69 34.04 -5.76
N VAL A 15 -26.56 34.57 -4.91
CA VAL A 15 -26.51 35.98 -4.49
C VAL A 15 -26.11 36.03 -3.02
N LEU A 16 -25.04 36.75 -2.71
CA LEU A 16 -24.57 37.02 -1.36
C LEU A 16 -25.20 38.31 -0.85
N ARG A 17 -25.96 38.20 0.22
CA ARG A 17 -26.63 39.33 0.90
C ARG A 17 -26.05 39.51 2.29
N ASP A 18 -26.28 40.68 2.88
CA ASP A 18 -25.96 40.88 4.30
C ASP A 18 -26.83 39.96 5.19
N ILE A 19 -26.36 39.69 6.41
CA ILE A 19 -27.02 38.77 7.35
C ILE A 19 -28.46 39.17 7.72
N SER A 20 -28.78 40.46 7.67
CA SER A 20 -30.13 41.02 7.88
C SER A 20 -31.02 40.98 6.62
N ALA A 21 -30.48 40.47 5.51
CA ALA A 21 -31.13 40.38 4.20
C ALA A 21 -31.63 41.73 3.65
N ARG A 22 -31.07 42.88 4.06
CA ARG A 22 -31.50 44.19 3.58
C ARG A 22 -30.74 44.64 2.35
N LEU A 23 -29.46 44.28 2.27
CA LEU A 23 -28.57 44.70 1.17
C LEU A 23 -28.06 43.49 0.38
N THR A 24 -28.05 43.62 -0.94
CA THR A 24 -27.34 42.70 -1.83
C THR A 24 -25.89 43.14 -1.92
N LEU A 25 -24.97 42.28 -1.47
CA LEU A 25 -23.54 42.61 -1.38
C LEU A 25 -22.78 42.19 -2.64
N ALA A 26 -23.02 40.97 -3.14
CA ALA A 26 -22.27 40.43 -4.26
C ALA A 26 -23.01 39.29 -4.95
N GLY A 27 -22.58 38.97 -6.17
CA GLY A 27 -22.84 37.68 -6.79
C GLY A 27 -21.76 36.66 -6.40
N ALA A 28 -22.12 35.39 -6.39
CA ALA A 28 -21.19 34.28 -6.21
C ALA A 28 -21.49 33.18 -7.22
N ARG A 29 -20.47 32.35 -7.46
CA ARG A 29 -20.59 31.17 -8.30
C ARG A 29 -19.87 30.01 -7.63
N VAL A 30 -20.50 28.85 -7.64
CA VAL A 30 -19.87 27.61 -7.18
C VAL A 30 -18.82 27.19 -8.22
N VAL A 31 -17.60 26.91 -7.74
CA VAL A 31 -16.47 26.45 -8.57
C VAL A 31 -15.97 25.07 -8.12
N THR A 32 -16.04 24.79 -6.82
CA THR A 32 -15.62 23.50 -6.28
C THR A 32 -16.42 23.16 -5.03
N LEU A 33 -16.83 21.89 -4.93
CA LEU A 33 -17.67 21.37 -3.85
C LEU A 33 -16.86 20.77 -2.70
N ASP A 34 -15.60 20.40 -2.93
CA ASP A 34 -14.74 19.75 -1.94
C ASP A 34 -13.40 20.49 -1.76
N PRO A 35 -13.42 21.72 -1.21
CA PRO A 35 -12.20 22.47 -0.98
C PRO A 35 -11.36 21.82 0.15
N PRO A 36 -10.02 21.77 0.02
CA PRO A 36 -9.16 21.12 1.00
C PRO A 36 -9.26 21.82 2.36
N ARG A 37 -9.22 21.04 3.45
CA ARG A 37 -9.30 21.58 4.82
C ARG A 37 -8.18 22.57 5.15
N ARG A 38 -6.98 22.34 4.61
CA ARG A 38 -5.79 23.18 4.80
C ARG A 38 -5.25 23.62 3.44
N GLY A 39 -4.56 24.77 3.40
CA GLY A 39 -3.86 25.23 2.19
C GLY A 39 -4.71 25.99 1.18
N LYS A 40 -5.94 26.42 1.54
CA LYS A 40 -6.82 27.22 0.65
C LYS A 40 -6.22 28.56 0.20
N ARG A 41 -5.24 29.07 0.93
CA ARG A 41 -4.54 30.34 0.63
C ARG A 41 -3.20 30.12 -0.10
N LYS A 42 -2.81 28.87 -0.37
CA LYS A 42 -1.56 28.61 -1.09
C LYS A 42 -1.69 29.10 -2.54
N PRO A 43 -0.66 29.73 -3.10
CA PRO A 43 -0.69 30.23 -4.48
C PRO A 43 -1.10 29.18 -5.50
N GLU A 44 -0.55 27.96 -5.39
CA GLU A 44 -0.87 26.83 -6.27
C GLU A 44 -2.37 26.47 -6.26
N TYR A 45 -3.01 26.50 -5.08
CA TYR A 45 -4.45 26.19 -4.98
C TYR A 45 -5.30 27.30 -5.58
N LEU A 46 -4.92 28.56 -5.37
CA LEU A 46 -5.64 29.70 -5.96
C LEU A 46 -5.49 29.71 -7.49
N GLN A 47 -4.30 29.45 -8.01
CA GLN A 47 -4.06 29.33 -9.46
C GLN A 47 -4.91 28.21 -10.06
N TRP A 48 -4.92 27.04 -9.44
CA TRP A 48 -5.77 25.92 -9.86
C TRP A 48 -7.26 26.28 -9.82
N LEU A 49 -7.72 26.97 -8.76
CA LEU A 49 -9.11 27.40 -8.64
C LEU A 49 -9.49 28.41 -9.72
N HIS A 50 -8.60 29.36 -10.05
CA HIS A 50 -8.81 30.30 -11.14
C HIS A 50 -8.86 29.61 -12.51
N ALA A 51 -7.96 28.64 -12.75
CA ALA A 51 -7.99 27.83 -13.97
C ALA A 51 -9.32 27.07 -14.09
N LEU A 52 -9.75 26.40 -13.02
CA LEU A 52 -11.03 25.67 -12.99
C LEU A 52 -12.22 26.61 -13.22
N ALA A 53 -12.21 27.79 -12.60
CA ALA A 53 -13.23 28.80 -12.81
C ALA A 53 -13.31 29.30 -14.26
N ALA A 54 -12.20 29.29 -15.00
CA ALA A 54 -12.11 29.75 -16.39
C ALA A 54 -12.59 28.71 -17.42
N VAL A 55 -12.58 27.41 -17.08
CA VAL A 55 -13.01 26.32 -17.98
C VAL A 55 -14.48 26.46 -18.42
N GLY A 56 -15.35 26.93 -17.53
CA GLY A 56 -16.78 27.04 -17.81
C GLY A 56 -17.44 25.67 -17.98
N ALA A 57 -18.07 25.43 -19.13
CA ALA A 57 -18.91 24.26 -19.41
C ALA A 57 -18.15 23.06 -20.02
N ASP A 58 -16.83 23.15 -20.24
CA ASP A 58 -16.05 22.04 -20.79
C ASP A 58 -15.71 21.00 -19.70
N ASP A 59 -16.45 19.89 -19.71
CA ASP A 59 -16.27 18.81 -18.73
C ASP A 59 -14.93 18.07 -18.88
N ALA A 60 -14.42 17.95 -20.12
CA ALA A 60 -13.17 17.25 -20.37
C ALA A 60 -11.99 18.06 -19.83
N GLN A 61 -11.95 19.37 -20.09
CA GLN A 61 -10.92 20.24 -19.57
C GLN A 61 -10.99 20.35 -18.03
N ALA A 62 -12.21 20.39 -17.46
CA ALA A 62 -12.38 20.37 -16.01
C ALA A 62 -11.83 19.06 -15.40
N LEU A 63 -12.14 17.92 -16.00
CA LEU A 63 -11.64 16.61 -15.56
C LEU A 63 -10.11 16.55 -15.59
N GLU A 64 -9.49 17.02 -16.67
CA GLU A 64 -8.03 17.07 -16.80
C GLU A 64 -7.38 17.95 -15.71
N LEU A 65 -7.94 19.13 -15.42
CA LEU A 65 -7.43 19.99 -14.33
C LEU A 65 -7.55 19.32 -12.95
N HIS A 66 -8.59 18.53 -12.73
CA HIS A 66 -8.70 17.74 -11.50
C HIS A 66 -7.63 16.63 -11.48
N LEU A 67 -7.45 15.90 -12.57
CA LEU A 67 -6.50 14.79 -12.71
C LEU A 67 -5.02 15.23 -12.68
N GLN A 68 -4.70 16.47 -13.05
CA GLN A 68 -3.35 17.03 -12.89
C GLN A 68 -2.96 17.18 -11.42
N ARG A 69 -3.96 17.41 -10.57
CA ARG A 69 -3.77 17.66 -9.15
C ARG A 69 -3.79 16.35 -8.36
N ASP A 70 -4.90 15.63 -8.41
CA ASP A 70 -5.24 14.50 -7.55
C ASP A 70 -6.05 13.43 -8.31
N ALA A 71 -6.16 12.22 -7.75
CA ALA A 71 -7.05 11.19 -8.29
C ALA A 71 -8.53 11.60 -8.15
N VAL A 72 -9.31 11.42 -9.21
CA VAL A 72 -10.70 11.88 -9.29
C VAL A 72 -11.66 10.77 -8.85
N ARG A 73 -12.64 11.12 -8.01
CA ARG A 73 -13.79 10.25 -7.72
C ARG A 73 -14.87 10.50 -8.75
N LEU A 74 -15.15 9.51 -9.60
CA LEU A 74 -16.10 9.62 -10.71
C LEU A 74 -17.48 10.07 -10.24
N GLU A 75 -18.00 9.50 -9.15
CA GLU A 75 -19.31 9.88 -8.58
C GLU A 75 -19.38 11.35 -8.16
N ARG A 76 -18.30 11.86 -7.55
CA ARG A 76 -18.26 13.26 -7.08
C ARG A 76 -18.11 14.21 -8.24
N PHE A 77 -17.32 13.84 -9.24
CA PHE A 77 -17.16 14.64 -10.45
C PHE A 77 -18.46 14.64 -11.27
N ALA A 78 -19.13 13.49 -11.39
CA ALA A 78 -20.46 13.36 -12.01
C ALA A 78 -21.49 14.24 -11.32
N TRP A 79 -21.53 14.21 -9.97
CA TRP A 79 -22.39 15.10 -9.20
C TRP A 79 -22.04 16.57 -9.43
N ALA A 80 -20.76 16.94 -9.36
CA ALA A 80 -20.35 18.34 -9.54
C ALA A 80 -20.78 18.88 -10.90
N ARG A 81 -20.58 18.11 -11.97
CA ARG A 81 -20.85 18.51 -13.36
C ARG A 81 -22.24 18.11 -13.84
N GLN A 82 -23.07 17.51 -12.99
CA GLN A 82 -24.41 17.00 -13.31
C GLN A 82 -24.43 16.07 -14.53
N LEU A 83 -23.44 15.19 -14.61
CA LEU A 83 -23.26 14.27 -15.74
C LEU A 83 -24.12 13.01 -15.57
N SER A 84 -24.73 12.58 -16.68
CA SER A 84 -25.32 11.25 -16.78
C SER A 84 -24.25 10.17 -16.86
N GLU A 85 -24.63 8.91 -16.63
CA GLU A 85 -23.72 7.76 -16.76
C GLU A 85 -23.10 7.69 -18.17
N ALA A 86 -23.88 7.96 -19.21
CA ALA A 86 -23.40 7.99 -20.59
C ALA A 86 -22.40 9.13 -20.83
N GLY A 87 -22.67 10.33 -20.27
CA GLY A 87 -21.75 11.47 -20.36
C GLY A 87 -20.42 11.19 -19.65
N MET A 88 -20.48 10.55 -18.48
CA MET A 88 -19.28 10.14 -17.76
C MET A 88 -18.48 9.08 -18.54
N ALA A 89 -19.15 8.06 -19.06
CA ALA A 89 -18.51 6.99 -19.83
C ALA A 89 -17.77 7.55 -21.05
N ALA A 90 -18.37 8.50 -21.78
CA ALA A 90 -17.73 9.16 -22.92
C ALA A 90 -16.47 9.96 -22.52
N LEU A 91 -16.46 10.60 -21.35
CA LEU A 91 -15.31 11.37 -20.86
C LEU A 91 -14.13 10.50 -20.45
N ILE A 92 -14.39 9.32 -19.87
CA ILE A 92 -13.35 8.46 -19.31
C ILE A 92 -12.82 7.41 -20.29
N GLN A 93 -13.45 7.22 -21.45
CA GLN A 93 -13.00 6.33 -22.53
C GLN A 93 -11.77 6.90 -23.26
N ARG A 94 -10.67 7.09 -22.52
CA ARG A 94 -9.37 7.48 -23.05
C ARG A 94 -8.31 6.45 -22.64
N PRO A 95 -7.38 6.10 -23.53
CA PRO A 95 -6.35 5.10 -23.22
C PRO A 95 -5.38 5.56 -22.13
N ASP A 96 -5.23 6.87 -21.93
CA ASP A 96 -4.27 7.46 -20.99
C ASP A 96 -4.80 7.52 -19.54
N TYR A 97 -6.02 7.02 -19.30
CA TYR A 97 -6.63 7.01 -17.98
C TYR A 97 -6.59 5.64 -17.34
N LEU A 98 -6.25 5.64 -16.06
CA LEU A 98 -6.21 4.47 -15.21
C LEU A 98 -7.40 4.51 -14.27
N GLN A 99 -8.25 3.48 -14.37
CA GLN A 99 -9.44 3.37 -13.54
C GLN A 99 -9.32 2.19 -12.58
N ALA A 100 -9.58 2.44 -11.29
CA ALA A 100 -9.77 1.40 -10.30
C ALA A 100 -11.06 1.68 -9.52
N GLY A 101 -12.11 0.89 -9.79
CA GLY A 101 -13.46 1.16 -9.27
C GLY A 101 -13.96 2.54 -9.69
N GLN A 102 -14.37 3.36 -8.71
CA GLN A 102 -14.91 4.71 -8.92
C GLN A 102 -13.83 5.81 -8.89
N ARG A 103 -12.57 5.43 -9.07
CA ARG A 103 -11.42 6.33 -9.05
C ARG A 103 -10.74 6.35 -10.41
N LEU A 104 -10.36 7.55 -10.85
CA LEU A 104 -9.67 7.80 -12.10
C LEU A 104 -8.34 8.52 -11.83
N LEU A 105 -7.33 8.15 -12.59
CA LEU A 105 -5.98 8.68 -12.51
C LEU A 105 -5.44 8.93 -13.92
N SER A 106 -4.76 10.06 -14.15
CA SER A 106 -4.12 10.34 -15.43
C SER A 106 -2.75 9.69 -15.54
N ALA A 107 -2.31 9.36 -16.76
CA ALA A 107 -0.97 8.81 -17.00
C ALA A 107 0.19 9.65 -16.43
N PRO A 108 0.21 11.00 -16.54
CA PRO A 108 1.28 11.81 -15.93
C PRO A 108 1.29 11.72 -14.41
N LEU A 109 0.10 11.70 -13.78
CA LEU A 109 -0.02 11.56 -12.34
C LEU A 109 0.39 10.15 -11.88
N ALA A 110 0.01 9.13 -12.64
CA ALA A 110 0.45 7.75 -12.45
C ALA A 110 1.98 7.64 -12.50
N ALA A 111 2.64 8.21 -13.52
CA ALA A 111 4.10 8.21 -13.62
C ALA A 111 4.76 8.93 -12.42
N ARG A 112 4.15 10.02 -11.92
CA ARG A 112 4.61 10.70 -10.71
C ARG A 112 4.49 9.82 -9.47
N TRP A 113 3.40 9.06 -9.35
CA TRP A 113 3.18 8.12 -8.24
C TRP A 113 4.12 6.91 -8.33
N GLN A 114 4.36 6.37 -9.52
CA GLN A 114 5.33 5.30 -9.77
C GLN A 114 6.74 5.73 -9.35
N ARG A 115 7.19 6.93 -9.70
CA ARG A 115 8.49 7.46 -9.24
C ARG A 115 8.56 7.55 -7.72
N LYS A 116 7.51 8.06 -7.06
CA LYS A 116 7.44 8.10 -5.59
C LYS A 116 7.51 6.71 -4.96
N LEU A 117 6.86 5.71 -5.58
CA LEU A 117 6.90 4.32 -5.13
C LEU A 117 8.32 3.74 -5.27
N LEU A 118 8.99 3.98 -6.40
CA LEU A 118 10.38 3.54 -6.63
C LEU A 118 11.34 4.21 -5.64
N ASP A 119 11.23 5.52 -5.41
CA ASP A 119 12.06 6.24 -4.45
C ASP A 119 11.85 5.72 -3.02
N ALA A 120 10.60 5.43 -2.65
CA ALA A 120 10.29 4.86 -1.34
C ALA A 120 10.83 3.43 -1.19
N LEU A 121 10.75 2.63 -2.26
CA LEU A 121 11.30 1.27 -2.30
C LEU A 121 12.83 1.29 -2.17
N ALA A 122 13.51 2.17 -2.91
CA ALA A 122 14.96 2.34 -2.82
C ALA A 122 15.40 2.73 -1.40
N ARG A 123 14.75 3.73 -0.79
CA ARG A 123 15.02 4.13 0.61
C ARG A 123 14.76 2.99 1.60
N TYR A 124 13.74 2.17 1.36
CA TYR A 124 13.45 1.02 2.20
C TYR A 124 14.60 0.01 2.17
N HIS A 125 15.10 -0.33 0.99
CA HIS A 125 16.23 -1.24 0.83
C HIS A 125 17.53 -0.69 1.43
N GLU A 126 17.76 0.62 1.36
CA GLU A 126 18.90 1.26 2.02
C GLU A 126 18.84 1.13 3.55
N GLN A 127 17.65 1.29 4.13
CA GLN A 127 17.42 1.23 5.58
C GLN A 127 17.39 -0.21 6.11
N HIS A 128 16.85 -1.15 5.34
CA HIS A 128 16.65 -2.55 5.72
C HIS A 128 17.35 -3.46 4.71
N ARG A 129 18.68 -3.34 4.60
CA ARG A 129 19.50 -4.15 3.68
C ARG A 129 19.41 -5.65 3.96
N ASP A 130 18.92 -6.03 5.13
CA ASP A 130 18.71 -7.39 5.58
C ASP A 130 17.34 -7.98 5.20
N GLU A 131 16.38 -7.15 4.76
CA GLU A 131 15.03 -7.59 4.36
C GLU A 131 14.92 -7.76 2.83
N PRO A 132 14.15 -8.76 2.35
CA PRO A 132 13.89 -8.96 0.90
C PRO A 132 13.24 -7.74 0.23
N GLY A 133 12.48 -6.96 1.00
CA GLY A 133 11.77 -5.77 0.54
C GLY A 133 10.48 -5.58 1.32
N PRO A 134 9.69 -4.53 1.04
CA PRO A 134 8.38 -4.34 1.64
C PRO A 134 7.30 -5.18 0.93
N GLY A 135 6.26 -5.58 1.66
CA GLY A 135 5.02 -6.08 1.05
C GLY A 135 4.23 -4.96 0.33
N ARG A 136 3.25 -5.33 -0.50
CA ARG A 136 2.45 -4.39 -1.33
C ARG A 136 1.79 -3.28 -0.51
N GLU A 137 1.06 -3.65 0.54
CA GLU A 137 0.34 -2.68 1.37
C GLU A 137 1.29 -1.84 2.23
N ARG A 138 2.45 -2.38 2.61
CA ARG A 138 3.51 -1.61 3.27
C ARG A 138 4.07 -0.53 2.35
N LEU A 139 4.38 -0.89 1.09
CA LEU A 139 4.89 0.05 0.10
C LEU A 139 3.90 1.19 -0.14
N ARG A 140 2.59 0.88 -0.23
CA ARG A 140 1.54 1.90 -0.29
C ARG A 140 1.59 2.85 0.91
N ARG A 141 1.67 2.33 2.14
CA ARG A 141 1.65 3.18 3.36
C ARG A 141 2.86 4.11 3.48
N ILE A 142 4.03 3.67 3.00
CA ILE A 142 5.24 4.51 3.06
C ILE A 142 5.26 5.57 1.94
N ALA A 143 4.71 5.26 0.76
CA ALA A 143 4.78 6.15 -0.39
C ALA A 143 3.54 7.06 -0.53
N LEU A 144 2.34 6.49 -0.39
CA LEU A 144 1.05 7.10 -0.74
C LEU A 144 -0.05 6.73 0.28
N PRO A 145 0.10 7.05 1.58
CA PRO A 145 -0.82 6.62 2.64
C PRO A 145 -2.24 7.21 2.53
N MET A 146 -2.39 8.37 1.89
CA MET A 146 -3.67 9.07 1.76
C MET A 146 -4.45 8.66 0.50
N GLU A 147 -3.80 7.96 -0.42
CA GLU A 147 -4.38 7.60 -1.71
C GLU A 147 -5.21 6.33 -1.64
N ASP A 148 -6.07 6.16 -2.63
CA ASP A 148 -6.96 5.00 -2.73
C ASP A 148 -6.15 3.70 -2.91
N GLU A 149 -6.50 2.68 -2.13
CA GLU A 149 -5.79 1.39 -2.15
C GLU A 149 -5.86 0.72 -3.52
N ALA A 150 -7.03 0.73 -4.15
CA ALA A 150 -7.22 0.04 -5.41
C ALA A 150 -6.36 0.65 -6.53
N LEU A 151 -6.26 1.99 -6.59
CA LEU A 151 -5.40 2.67 -7.56
C LEU A 151 -3.92 2.39 -7.33
N VAL A 152 -3.46 2.46 -6.08
CA VAL A 152 -2.03 2.23 -5.79
C VAL A 152 -1.65 0.78 -6.06
N LEU A 153 -2.51 -0.18 -5.71
CA LEU A 153 -2.26 -1.60 -5.99
C LEU A 153 -2.27 -1.90 -7.49
N LEU A 154 -3.13 -1.25 -8.27
CA LEU A 154 -3.14 -1.33 -9.73
C LEU A 154 -1.83 -0.80 -10.33
N LEU A 155 -1.35 0.36 -9.86
CA LEU A 155 -0.07 0.91 -10.30
C LEU A 155 1.12 0.00 -9.97
N ILE A 156 1.13 -0.60 -8.77
CA ILE A 156 2.16 -1.57 -8.39
C ILE A 156 2.14 -2.77 -9.34
N GLU A 157 0.95 -3.23 -9.76
CA GLU A 157 0.83 -4.33 -10.72
C GLU A 157 1.39 -3.93 -12.10
N GLN A 158 1.11 -2.73 -12.59
CA GLN A 158 1.69 -2.23 -13.84
C GLN A 158 3.22 -2.07 -13.76
N MET A 159 3.73 -1.66 -12.60
CA MET A 159 5.18 -1.61 -12.37
C MET A 159 5.80 -3.01 -12.38
N ARG A 160 5.04 -4.03 -11.95
CA ARG A 160 5.45 -5.44 -12.01
C ARG A 160 5.45 -5.96 -13.44
N GLU A 161 4.40 -5.67 -14.21
CA GLU A 161 4.28 -6.06 -15.61
C GLU A 161 5.35 -5.39 -16.50
N SER A 162 5.71 -4.14 -16.20
CA SER A 162 6.78 -3.42 -16.91
C SER A 162 8.20 -3.81 -16.47
N GLY A 163 8.36 -4.66 -15.46
CA GLY A 163 9.65 -5.10 -14.95
C GLY A 163 10.39 -4.07 -14.10
N LEU A 164 9.76 -2.95 -13.73
CA LEU A 164 10.34 -1.94 -12.84
C LEU A 164 10.45 -2.43 -11.39
N VAL A 165 9.54 -3.33 -10.98
CA VAL A 165 9.52 -3.95 -9.66
C VAL A 165 9.32 -5.44 -9.82
N HIS A 166 10.13 -6.24 -9.16
CA HIS A 166 9.97 -7.69 -9.11
C HIS A 166 9.34 -8.12 -7.80
N SER A 167 8.69 -9.28 -7.81
CA SER A 167 8.03 -9.84 -6.64
C SER A 167 8.45 -11.30 -6.45
N HIS A 168 9.07 -11.61 -5.32
CA HIS A 168 9.34 -12.99 -4.89
C HIS A 168 8.57 -13.29 -3.60
N HIS A 169 7.72 -14.31 -3.62
CA HIS A 169 6.93 -14.76 -2.46
C HIS A 169 6.12 -13.66 -1.73
N GLY A 170 5.63 -12.66 -2.47
CA GLY A 170 4.85 -11.53 -1.93
C GLY A 170 5.68 -10.33 -1.47
N TRP A 171 7.01 -10.38 -1.61
CA TRP A 171 7.93 -9.28 -1.33
C TRP A 171 8.27 -8.53 -2.60
N LEU A 172 8.14 -7.19 -2.57
CA LEU A 172 8.49 -6.33 -3.69
C LEU A 172 9.94 -5.88 -3.57
N HIS A 173 10.70 -5.92 -4.66
CA HIS A 173 12.08 -5.42 -4.70
C HIS A 173 12.44 -4.85 -6.07
N LEU A 174 13.50 -4.04 -6.11
CA LEU A 174 14.07 -3.56 -7.36
C LEU A 174 14.82 -4.71 -8.08
N PRO A 175 14.82 -4.75 -9.44
CA PRO A 175 15.53 -5.79 -10.20
C PRO A 175 17.03 -5.86 -9.90
N GLU A 176 17.64 -4.71 -9.58
CA GLU A 176 19.05 -4.58 -9.22
C GLU A 176 19.36 -5.12 -7.82
N HIS A 177 18.34 -5.26 -6.97
CA HIS A 177 18.47 -5.86 -5.65
C HIS A 177 18.53 -7.39 -5.79
N LYS A 178 19.62 -7.88 -6.36
CA LYS A 178 19.96 -9.30 -6.40
C LYS A 178 20.60 -9.67 -5.06
N ALA A 179 19.80 -10.26 -4.18
CA ALA A 179 20.31 -11.02 -3.06
C ALA A 179 20.91 -12.33 -3.61
N GLY A 180 22.07 -12.30 -4.27
CA GLY A 180 22.75 -13.51 -4.73
C GLY A 180 23.71 -14.04 -3.67
N PHE A 181 23.79 -15.35 -3.50
CA PHE A 181 24.84 -15.96 -2.67
C PHE A 181 26.20 -15.82 -3.34
N THR A 182 27.27 -15.68 -2.56
CA THR A 182 28.63 -16.01 -3.04
C THR A 182 28.78 -17.52 -3.18
N ASP A 183 29.75 -18.01 -3.96
CA ASP A 183 29.98 -19.46 -4.13
C ASP A 183 30.17 -20.19 -2.79
N GLU A 184 30.85 -19.55 -1.84
CA GLU A 184 31.04 -20.05 -0.47
C GLU A 184 29.71 -20.10 0.30
N GLN A 185 28.88 -19.07 0.20
CA GLN A 185 27.58 -19.04 0.85
C GLN A 185 26.60 -20.04 0.23
N GLN A 186 26.66 -20.25 -1.09
CA GLN A 186 25.85 -21.21 -1.81
C GLN A 186 26.16 -22.64 -1.35
N ALA A 187 27.43 -22.98 -1.16
CA ALA A 187 27.85 -24.29 -0.66
C ALA A 187 27.37 -24.55 0.78
N VAL A 188 27.37 -23.52 1.63
CA VAL A 188 26.79 -23.62 2.99
C VAL A 188 25.28 -23.73 2.92
N TRP A 189 24.61 -22.94 2.07
CA TRP A 189 23.16 -22.97 1.90
C TRP A 189 22.66 -24.35 1.47
N GLN A 190 23.29 -25.00 0.49
CA GLN A 190 22.90 -26.34 0.03
C GLN A 190 22.93 -27.40 1.15
N LYS A 191 23.84 -27.26 2.12
CA LYS A 191 23.91 -28.16 3.29
C LYS A 191 22.83 -27.84 4.32
N VAL A 192 22.50 -26.56 4.46
CA VAL A 192 21.53 -26.07 5.46
C VAL A 192 20.08 -26.24 4.97
N GLU A 193 19.83 -26.09 3.68
CA GLU A 193 18.51 -26.23 3.07
C GLU A 193 17.89 -27.60 3.35
N THR A 194 18.70 -28.67 3.31
CA THR A 194 18.23 -30.04 3.59
C THR A 194 17.89 -30.27 5.07
N LEU A 195 18.41 -29.45 5.98
CA LEU A 195 18.09 -29.48 7.41
C LEU A 195 16.77 -28.76 7.73
N PHE A 196 16.33 -27.85 6.86
CA PHE A 196 15.05 -27.14 7.02
C PHE A 196 13.85 -28.04 6.68
N GLY A 197 13.47 -28.85 7.66
CA GLY A 197 12.20 -29.57 7.70
C GLY A 197 11.02 -28.67 8.10
N ASP A 198 10.18 -29.18 9.00
CA ASP A 198 8.99 -28.48 9.49
C ASP A 198 9.25 -27.59 10.71
N ASP A 199 10.33 -27.86 11.43
CA ASP A 199 10.69 -27.16 12.66
C ASP A 199 11.63 -25.97 12.40
N PRO A 200 11.57 -24.92 13.25
CA PRO A 200 12.46 -23.78 13.13
C PRO A 200 13.84 -24.12 13.66
N TRP A 201 14.84 -23.51 13.04
CA TRP A 201 16.21 -23.62 13.50
C TRP A 201 16.74 -22.28 14.03
N TRP A 202 17.57 -22.37 15.06
CA TRP A 202 18.40 -21.26 15.48
C TRP A 202 19.70 -21.23 14.68
N VAL A 203 20.20 -20.02 14.41
CA VAL A 203 21.50 -19.82 13.73
C VAL A 203 22.62 -20.62 14.41
N ARG A 204 22.65 -20.64 15.75
CA ARG A 204 23.69 -21.31 16.54
C ARG A 204 23.68 -22.82 16.37
N ASP A 205 22.48 -23.41 16.30
CA ASP A 205 22.32 -24.85 16.19
C ASP A 205 22.69 -25.30 14.76
N LEU A 206 22.28 -24.55 13.74
CA LEU A 206 22.71 -24.79 12.35
C LEU A 206 24.21 -24.62 12.16
N ALA A 207 24.80 -23.58 12.77
CA ALA A 207 26.24 -23.34 12.71
C ALA A 207 27.03 -24.52 13.29
N ARG A 208 26.54 -25.12 14.37
CA ARG A 208 27.12 -26.32 14.98
C ARG A 208 26.96 -27.55 14.10
N GLU A 209 25.77 -27.77 13.55
CA GLU A 209 25.46 -28.95 12.73
C GLU A 209 26.30 -29.01 11.45
N VAL A 210 26.52 -27.86 10.82
CA VAL A 210 27.25 -27.75 9.54
C VAL A 210 28.74 -27.40 9.76
N HIS A 211 29.16 -27.25 11.02
CA HIS A 211 30.52 -26.88 11.42
C HIS A 211 31.04 -25.59 10.74
N VAL A 212 30.26 -24.51 10.83
CA VAL A 212 30.57 -23.21 10.24
C VAL A 212 30.55 -22.13 11.32
N GLU A 213 31.36 -21.09 11.15
CA GLU A 213 31.34 -19.91 12.03
C GLU A 213 29.93 -19.28 12.10
N GLU A 214 29.49 -18.91 13.31
CA GLU A 214 28.14 -18.33 13.52
C GLU A 214 27.94 -17.02 12.72
N SER A 215 29.01 -16.27 12.47
CA SER A 215 28.98 -15.03 11.68
C SER A 215 28.66 -15.31 10.21
N LEU A 216 29.31 -16.31 9.62
CA LEU A 216 29.09 -16.76 8.25
C LEU A 216 27.71 -17.41 8.10
N MET A 217 27.32 -18.30 9.02
CA MET A 217 25.98 -18.90 9.02
C MET A 217 24.89 -17.83 9.07
N ARG A 218 25.05 -16.81 9.92
CA ARG A 218 24.10 -15.70 9.99
C ARG A 218 24.04 -14.91 8.68
N ALA A 219 25.17 -14.69 8.01
CA ALA A 219 25.20 -14.02 6.71
C ALA A 219 24.47 -14.85 5.63
N VAL A 220 24.72 -16.16 5.57
CA VAL A 220 24.04 -17.10 4.66
C VAL A 220 22.54 -17.11 4.90
N LEU A 221 22.10 -17.30 6.14
CA LEU A 221 20.66 -17.34 6.47
C LEU A 221 19.96 -16.00 6.22
N ARG A 222 20.66 -14.87 6.38
CA ARG A 222 20.13 -13.56 5.97
C ARG A 222 19.96 -13.46 4.46
N GLN A 223 20.96 -13.86 3.67
CA GLN A 223 20.85 -13.89 2.21
C GLN A 223 19.74 -14.83 1.74
N ALA A 224 19.63 -16.02 2.33
CA ALA A 224 18.55 -16.97 2.07
C ALA A 224 17.17 -16.39 2.38
N ALA A 225 17.07 -15.61 3.46
CA ALA A 225 15.83 -14.92 3.81
C ALA A 225 15.49 -13.77 2.85
N GLN A 226 16.49 -13.06 2.31
CA GLN A 226 16.30 -12.05 1.27
C GLN A 226 15.86 -12.66 -0.07
N GLN A 227 16.31 -13.87 -0.38
CA GLN A 227 15.83 -14.64 -1.53
C GLN A 227 14.43 -15.22 -1.31
N GLY A 228 13.86 -15.07 -0.12
CA GLY A 228 12.54 -15.59 0.24
C GLY A 228 12.50 -17.11 0.42
N MET A 229 13.64 -17.79 0.56
CA MET A 229 13.70 -19.24 0.80
C MET A 229 13.30 -19.58 2.24
N ILE A 230 13.78 -18.76 3.18
CA ILE A 230 13.46 -18.85 4.61
C ILE A 230 12.99 -17.49 5.14
N THR A 231 12.52 -17.47 6.37
CA THR A 231 11.95 -16.27 6.98
C THR A 231 12.32 -16.20 8.46
N ALA A 232 12.92 -15.07 8.86
CA ALA A 232 13.26 -14.81 10.24
C ALA A 232 12.05 -14.29 11.03
N ILE A 233 11.44 -15.15 11.85
CA ILE A 233 10.34 -14.73 12.74
C ILE A 233 10.84 -13.85 13.88
N VAL A 234 12.02 -14.14 14.43
CA VAL A 234 12.72 -13.36 15.45
C VAL A 234 14.21 -13.40 15.13
N LYS A 235 14.99 -12.51 15.73
CA LYS A 235 16.44 -12.49 15.55
C LYS A 235 17.03 -13.89 15.80
N ASP A 236 17.83 -14.34 14.84
CA ASP A 236 18.53 -15.63 14.83
C ASP A 236 17.64 -16.90 14.79
N ARG A 237 16.33 -16.78 14.49
CA ARG A 237 15.42 -17.92 14.35
C ARG A 237 14.68 -17.89 13.02
N TYR A 238 14.84 -18.95 12.23
CA TYR A 238 14.36 -19.02 10.86
C TYR A 238 13.39 -20.19 10.64
N TYR A 239 12.41 -19.98 9.77
CA TYR A 239 11.48 -20.98 9.26
C TYR A 239 11.56 -21.06 7.73
N ARG A 240 11.16 -22.20 7.16
CA ARG A 240 10.90 -22.31 5.72
C ARG A 240 9.68 -21.47 5.35
N ASN A 241 9.73 -20.86 4.16
CA ASN A 241 8.65 -19.97 3.70
C ASN A 241 7.29 -20.70 3.60
N ASP A 242 7.26 -21.95 3.15
CA ASP A 242 6.03 -22.76 3.08
C ASP A 242 5.27 -22.81 4.41
N ARG A 243 6.00 -22.92 5.53
CA ARG A 243 5.39 -22.92 6.87
C ARG A 243 4.85 -21.55 7.24
N ILE A 244 5.51 -20.47 6.85
CA ILE A 244 4.98 -19.10 7.04
C ILE A 244 3.68 -18.90 6.26
N VAL A 245 3.59 -19.40 5.03
CA VAL A 245 2.36 -19.36 4.22
C VAL A 245 1.24 -20.13 4.91
N GLN A 246 1.51 -21.31 5.46
CA GLN A 246 0.53 -22.09 6.24
C GLN A 246 0.07 -21.34 7.50
N PHE A 247 1.00 -20.72 8.25
CA PHE A 247 0.65 -19.90 9.39
C PHE A 247 -0.23 -18.72 8.99
N ALA A 248 0.08 -18.05 7.87
CA ALA A 248 -0.71 -16.95 7.34
C ALA A 248 -2.12 -17.41 6.92
N GLN A 249 -2.25 -18.59 6.29
CA GLN A 249 -3.56 -19.20 6.00
C GLN A 249 -4.38 -19.44 7.28
N ARG A 250 -3.73 -19.94 8.34
CA ARG A 250 -4.43 -20.18 9.62
C ARG A 250 -4.90 -18.90 10.29
N VAL A 251 -4.11 -17.83 10.22
CA VAL A 251 -4.53 -16.48 10.68
C VAL A 251 -5.76 -16.01 9.89
N ARG A 252 -5.80 -16.22 8.56
CA ARG A 252 -6.96 -15.84 7.73
C ARG A 252 -8.22 -16.62 8.11
N GLU A 253 -8.09 -17.89 8.45
CA GLU A 253 -9.23 -18.72 8.90
C GLU A 253 -9.77 -18.25 10.25
N LEU A 254 -8.89 -17.93 11.21
CA LEU A 254 -9.28 -17.38 12.50
C LEU A 254 -9.97 -16.01 12.37
N ASP A 255 -9.44 -15.14 11.50
CA ASP A 255 -10.05 -13.84 11.18
C ASP A 255 -11.47 -14.00 10.59
N ARG A 256 -11.69 -14.99 9.71
CA ARG A 256 -13.04 -15.28 9.16
C ARG A 256 -14.02 -15.78 10.22
N LEU A 257 -13.56 -16.58 11.19
CA LEU A 257 -14.41 -17.18 12.20
C LEU A 257 -14.78 -16.20 13.33
N ARG A 258 -13.84 -15.33 13.73
CA ARG A 258 -13.97 -14.50 14.94
C ARG A 258 -13.76 -13.00 14.74
N GLY A 259 -13.30 -12.57 13.56
CA GLY A 259 -12.99 -11.16 13.26
C GLY A 259 -11.68 -10.64 13.88
N SER A 260 -10.99 -11.46 14.67
CA SER A 260 -9.65 -11.19 15.21
C SER A 260 -8.91 -12.49 15.51
N THR A 261 -7.59 -12.40 15.65
CA THR A 261 -6.74 -13.51 16.11
C THR A 261 -6.13 -13.17 17.47
N CYS A 262 -6.37 -13.98 18.49
CA CYS A 262 -5.67 -13.88 19.77
C CYS A 262 -4.56 -14.93 19.88
N ALA A 263 -3.56 -14.67 20.73
CA ALA A 263 -2.42 -15.59 20.89
C ALA A 263 -2.81 -16.98 21.43
N ALA A 264 -3.91 -17.08 22.19
CA ALA A 264 -4.40 -18.36 22.72
C ALA A 264 -5.02 -19.21 21.60
N ASP A 265 -5.91 -18.62 20.80
CA ASP A 265 -6.54 -19.31 19.67
C ASP A 265 -5.52 -19.72 18.61
N PHE A 266 -4.54 -18.85 18.34
CA PHE A 266 -3.45 -19.14 17.40
C PHE A 266 -2.56 -20.28 17.89
N ARG A 267 -2.31 -20.35 19.20
CA ARG A 267 -1.60 -21.46 19.83
C ARG A 267 -2.38 -22.77 19.68
N ASP A 268 -3.66 -22.75 20.03
CA ASP A 268 -4.51 -23.95 20.07
C ASP A 268 -4.76 -24.53 18.67
N THR A 269 -4.77 -23.66 17.65
CA THR A 269 -4.93 -24.06 16.25
C THR A 269 -3.67 -24.61 15.59
N LEU A 270 -2.49 -24.22 16.05
CA LEU A 270 -1.20 -24.66 15.50
C LEU A 270 -0.49 -25.71 16.36
N ASN A 271 -1.03 -26.02 17.54
CA ASN A 271 -0.42 -26.89 18.55
C ASN A 271 1.05 -26.52 18.88
N VAL A 272 1.38 -25.23 18.80
CA VAL A 272 2.72 -24.69 19.09
C VAL A 272 2.77 -24.13 20.51
N GLY A 273 3.96 -23.99 21.09
CA GLY A 273 4.11 -23.33 22.40
C GLY A 273 3.69 -21.86 22.38
N ARG A 274 3.16 -21.34 23.50
CA ARG A 274 2.71 -19.93 23.64
C ARG A 274 3.77 -18.91 23.22
N LYS A 275 5.04 -19.16 23.57
CA LYS A 275 6.18 -18.29 23.20
C LYS A 275 6.36 -18.20 21.68
N LEU A 276 6.20 -19.33 20.99
CA LEU A 276 6.37 -19.39 19.54
C LEU A 276 5.20 -18.71 18.80
N ALA A 277 3.97 -18.95 19.26
CA ALA A 277 2.77 -18.28 18.75
C ALA A 277 2.91 -16.74 18.80
N ILE A 278 3.37 -16.21 19.94
CA ILE A 278 3.59 -14.76 20.10
C ILE A 278 4.65 -14.24 19.12
N GLN A 279 5.79 -14.92 18.99
CA GLN A 279 6.85 -14.50 18.06
C GLN A 279 6.40 -14.46 16.60
N ILE A 280 5.57 -15.42 16.18
CA ILE A 280 5.01 -15.45 14.82
C ILE A 280 4.02 -14.29 14.62
N LEU A 281 3.17 -14.01 15.59
CA LEU A 281 2.24 -12.87 15.53
C LEU A 281 2.97 -11.53 15.54
N GLU A 282 4.03 -11.39 16.35
CA GLU A 282 4.90 -10.21 16.35
C GLU A 282 5.61 -10.02 15.01
N TYR A 283 6.05 -11.12 14.38
CA TYR A 283 6.58 -11.10 13.02
C TYR A 283 5.54 -10.59 12.03
N PHE A 284 4.32 -11.13 12.07
CA PHE A 284 3.22 -10.71 11.19
C PHE A 284 2.81 -9.25 11.39
N ASP A 285 2.85 -8.77 12.63
CA ASP A 285 2.66 -7.36 12.94
C ASP A 285 3.78 -6.50 12.38
N ARG A 286 5.03 -6.95 12.55
CA ARG A 286 6.23 -6.24 12.07
C ARG A 286 6.29 -6.13 10.58
N ILE A 287 5.73 -7.06 9.81
CA ILE A 287 5.67 -6.98 8.33
C ILE A 287 4.38 -6.29 7.84
N GLY A 288 3.40 -6.12 8.73
CA GLY A 288 2.13 -5.44 8.46
C GLY A 288 1.02 -6.34 7.90
N PHE A 289 1.21 -7.67 7.95
CA PHE A 289 0.19 -8.67 7.65
C PHE A 289 -0.95 -8.58 8.67
N THR A 290 -0.61 -8.57 9.95
CA THR A 290 -1.53 -8.29 11.06
C THR A 290 -1.22 -6.94 11.71
N ARG A 291 -2.11 -6.47 12.59
CA ARG A 291 -1.81 -5.38 13.52
C ARG A 291 -2.42 -5.68 14.87
N ARG A 292 -1.58 -5.65 15.91
CA ARG A 292 -2.03 -5.70 17.30
C ARG A 292 -2.90 -4.49 17.68
N ARG A 293 -4.08 -4.76 18.25
CA ARG A 293 -5.00 -3.82 18.88
C ARG A 293 -5.42 -4.41 20.23
N GLY A 294 -4.75 -4.01 21.30
CA GLY A 294 -4.95 -4.61 22.62
C GLY A 294 -4.44 -6.05 22.67
N ASN A 295 -5.35 -6.99 22.92
CA ASN A 295 -5.07 -8.43 22.96
C ASN A 295 -5.30 -9.15 21.62
N ASP A 296 -5.85 -8.43 20.64
CA ASP A 296 -6.24 -8.98 19.34
C ASP A 296 -5.30 -8.55 18.22
N HIS A 297 -5.10 -9.41 17.24
CA HIS A 297 -4.40 -9.13 15.99
C HIS A 297 -5.42 -9.08 14.85
N ILE A 298 -5.51 -7.94 14.17
CA ILE A 298 -6.44 -7.70 13.07
C ILE A 298 -5.71 -7.88 11.75
N LEU A 299 -6.29 -8.67 10.83
CA LEU A 299 -5.74 -8.87 9.50
C LEU A 299 -5.82 -7.58 8.68
N ARG A 300 -4.68 -7.14 8.11
CA ARG A 300 -4.60 -5.91 7.31
C ARG A 300 -4.33 -6.16 5.84
N ASP A 301 -3.36 -7.01 5.53
CA ASP A 301 -3.02 -7.33 4.14
C ASP A 301 -3.44 -8.77 3.84
N LYS A 302 -4.57 -8.92 3.14
CA LYS A 302 -5.11 -10.25 2.79
C LYS A 302 -4.30 -10.95 1.69
N ALA A 303 -3.50 -10.21 0.93
CA ALA A 303 -2.79 -10.69 -0.25
C ALA A 303 -1.33 -11.08 0.02
N LEU A 304 -0.74 -10.67 1.14
CA LEU A 304 0.61 -11.06 1.54
C LEU A 304 0.67 -12.57 1.85
N PHE A 305 1.67 -13.30 1.33
CA PHE A 305 1.75 -14.78 1.37
C PHE A 305 0.56 -15.49 0.68
N ARG A 306 0.22 -15.08 -0.54
CA ARG A 306 -0.67 -15.82 -1.44
C ARG A 306 0.11 -16.55 -2.52
#